data_AF-A0A6A6IIT3-F1
#
_entry.id   AF-A0A6A6IIT3-F1
#
_cell.length_a   1.000
_cell.length_b   1.000
_cell.length_c   1.000
_cell.angle_alpha   90.00
_cell.angle_beta   90.00
_cell.angle_gamma   90.00
#
_symmetry.space_group_name_H-M   'P 1'
#
loop_
_entity.id
_entity.type
_entity.pdbx_description
1 polymer ?
#
loop_
_entity_poly.entity_id
_entity_poly.type
_entity_poly.pdbx_seq_one_letter_code
_entity_poly.pdbx_strand_id
1 'polypeptide(L)'
;MVQKIDPIIDQELIKDVRALGEFERNALAQGPTVTIFIGQKPTVYEMSKRVIMAISPLANEYFNNDPAAIELHIPSDKFHWVGVLVLAQWMTHVCKSPRPFSIRGSHNPLEDISIYTAARGLGLDLYIHPIFTKLEEFVKGTEHGLLHYEELDAICKCDSDDRLFMTTTSVYARLRYYEQIPDPEEFDDFLSKHPRFEKALDWVQTNLEKRNGKPTASICHELGGD
;
A
#
# COMPACT_ATOMS: atom_id res chain seq x y z
N MET A 1 17.60 -21.38 -31.26
CA MET A 1 16.34 -20.94 -31.88
C MET A 1 15.41 -20.51 -30.76
N VAL A 2 14.98 -19.26 -30.73
CA VAL A 2 14.00 -18.79 -29.74
C VAL A 2 12.63 -19.29 -30.21
N GLN A 3 11.99 -20.17 -29.45
CA GLN A 3 10.61 -20.58 -29.75
C GLN A 3 9.72 -19.35 -29.65
N LYS A 4 8.94 -19.08 -30.71
CA LYS A 4 7.95 -18.01 -30.70
C LYS A 4 6.81 -18.48 -29.79
N ILE A 5 6.76 -17.95 -28.56
CA ILE A 5 5.67 -18.23 -27.63
C ILE A 5 4.51 -17.29 -28.01
N ASP A 6 3.30 -17.84 -28.09
CA ASP A 6 2.09 -17.05 -28.31
C ASP A 6 1.81 -16.17 -27.08
N PRO A 7 1.73 -14.83 -27.22
CA PRO A 7 1.43 -13.93 -26.11
C PRO A 7 -0.02 -14.01 -25.62
N ILE A 8 -0.92 -14.61 -26.41
CA ILE A 8 -2.35 -14.70 -26.09
C ILE A 8 -2.57 -15.85 -25.12
N ILE A 9 -3.18 -15.54 -23.98
CA ILE A 9 -3.52 -16.51 -22.95
C ILE A 9 -4.90 -16.17 -22.42
N ASP A 10 -5.72 -17.20 -22.26
CA ASP A 10 -6.92 -17.14 -21.43
C ASP A 10 -6.59 -17.61 -20.02
N GLN A 11 -6.86 -16.75 -19.02
CA GLN A 11 -6.55 -17.03 -17.61
C GLN A 11 -7.62 -16.40 -16.73
N GLU A 12 -8.35 -17.25 -16.01
CA GLU A 12 -9.33 -16.80 -15.01
C GLU A 12 -8.65 -16.31 -13.73
N LEU A 13 -9.36 -15.44 -13.00
CA LEU A 13 -8.95 -15.01 -11.67
C LEU A 13 -9.05 -16.15 -10.65
N ILE A 14 -8.01 -16.28 -9.84
CA ILE A 14 -7.93 -17.28 -8.77
C ILE A 14 -8.16 -16.57 -7.44
N LYS A 15 -9.04 -17.13 -6.61
CA LYS A 15 -9.39 -16.56 -5.32
C LYS A 15 -8.17 -16.43 -4.39
N ASP A 16 -7.36 -17.48 -4.29
CA ASP A 16 -6.12 -17.48 -3.50
C ASP A 16 -5.09 -18.43 -4.12
N VAL A 17 -3.99 -17.90 -4.65
CA VAL A 17 -2.92 -18.73 -5.24
C VAL A 17 -2.28 -19.67 -4.23
N ARG A 18 -2.37 -19.36 -2.93
CA ARG A 18 -1.84 -20.19 -1.84
C ARG A 18 -2.70 -21.42 -1.59
N ALA A 19 -3.93 -21.47 -2.10
CA ALA A 19 -4.81 -22.64 -1.97
C ALA A 19 -4.54 -23.70 -3.05
N LEU A 20 -3.82 -23.35 -4.12
CA LEU A 20 -3.48 -24.26 -5.20
C LEU A 20 -2.40 -25.26 -4.79
N GLY A 21 -2.36 -26.43 -5.42
CA GLY A 21 -1.25 -27.38 -5.31
C GLY A 21 0.02 -26.87 -5.99
N GLU A 22 1.17 -27.47 -5.65
CA GLU A 22 2.47 -27.10 -6.25
C GLU A 22 2.46 -27.20 -7.79
N PHE A 23 1.85 -28.25 -8.34
CA PHE A 23 1.77 -28.45 -9.78
C PHE A 23 0.97 -27.34 -10.48
N GLU A 24 -0.19 -26.97 -9.93
CA GLU A 24 -1.05 -25.92 -10.48
C GLU A 24 -0.37 -24.55 -10.41
N ARG A 25 0.29 -24.25 -9.28
CA ARG A 25 1.10 -23.04 -9.11
C ARG A 25 2.25 -22.99 -10.13
N ASN A 26 2.97 -24.09 -10.30
CA ASN A 26 4.06 -24.18 -11.28
C ASN A 26 3.55 -24.01 -12.72
N ALA A 27 2.33 -24.47 -13.03
CA ALA A 27 1.72 -24.29 -14.34
C ALA A 27 1.42 -22.82 -14.65
N LEU A 28 1.05 -22.01 -13.64
CA LEU A 28 0.90 -20.55 -13.79
C LEU A 28 2.24 -19.89 -14.13
N ALA A 29 3.35 -20.38 -13.58
CA ALA A 29 4.69 -19.82 -13.83
C ALA A 29 5.22 -20.09 -15.25
N GLN A 30 4.51 -20.85 -16.09
CA GLN A 30 4.87 -21.11 -17.48
C GLN A 30 4.20 -20.12 -18.45
N GLY A 31 4.71 -20.06 -19.68
CA GLY A 31 4.13 -19.25 -20.76
C GLY A 31 4.92 -17.97 -21.06
N PRO A 32 4.33 -17.03 -21.82
CA PRO A 32 4.98 -15.77 -22.15
C PRO A 32 5.12 -14.89 -20.90
N THR A 33 6.18 -14.09 -20.91
CA THR A 33 6.45 -13.11 -19.87
C THR A 33 5.91 -11.74 -20.27
N VAL A 34 5.66 -10.91 -19.27
CA VAL A 34 5.29 -9.50 -19.42
C VAL A 34 6.28 -8.63 -18.67
N THR A 35 6.48 -7.42 -19.18
CA THR A 35 7.25 -6.37 -18.52
C THR A 35 6.28 -5.40 -17.84
N ILE A 36 6.45 -5.19 -16.54
CA ILE A 36 5.71 -4.13 -15.84
C ILE A 36 6.48 -2.82 -16.01
N PHE A 37 5.78 -1.75 -16.38
CA PHE A 37 6.29 -0.39 -16.43
C PHE A 37 5.69 0.44 -15.30
N ILE A 38 6.50 1.27 -14.67
CA ILE A 38 6.07 2.22 -13.63
C ILE A 38 6.38 3.61 -14.15
N GLY A 39 5.35 4.33 -14.58
CA GLY A 39 5.51 5.47 -15.48
C GLY A 39 6.19 5.03 -16.77
N GLN A 40 7.32 5.65 -17.12
CA GLN A 40 8.10 5.32 -18.32
C GLN A 40 9.29 4.39 -18.04
N LYS A 41 9.43 3.90 -16.80
CA LYS A 41 10.57 3.07 -16.41
C LYS A 41 10.15 1.59 -16.43
N PRO A 42 10.80 0.73 -17.23
CA PRO A 42 10.57 -0.69 -17.13
C PRO A 42 11.07 -1.17 -15.76
N THR A 43 10.29 -2.04 -15.12
CA THR A 43 10.81 -2.85 -14.03
C THR A 43 11.85 -3.81 -14.60
N VAL A 44 12.94 -4.06 -13.86
CA VAL A 44 14.00 -5.00 -14.27
C VAL A 44 13.51 -6.47 -14.18
N TYR A 45 12.22 -6.69 -13.93
CA TYR A 45 11.66 -7.99 -13.60
C TYR A 45 10.63 -8.43 -14.63
N GLU A 46 10.92 -9.55 -15.30
CA GLU A 46 9.96 -10.24 -16.14
C GLU A 46 9.11 -11.20 -15.30
N MET A 47 7.80 -11.21 -15.52
CA MET A 47 6.87 -12.08 -14.82
C MET A 47 6.00 -12.85 -15.81
N SER A 48 5.62 -14.09 -15.47
CA SER A 48 4.65 -14.85 -16.28
C SER A 48 3.32 -14.09 -16.36
N LYS A 49 2.82 -13.91 -17.59
CA LYS A 49 1.52 -13.30 -17.85
C LYS A 49 0.37 -14.04 -17.15
N ARG A 50 0.44 -15.38 -17.11
CA ARG A 50 -0.54 -16.22 -16.40
C ARG A 50 -0.58 -15.92 -14.91
N VAL A 51 0.59 -15.78 -14.28
CA VAL A 51 0.67 -15.49 -12.85
C VAL A 51 -0.02 -14.16 -12.53
N ILE A 52 0.35 -13.09 -13.23
CA ILE A 52 -0.21 -11.77 -12.91
C ILE A 52 -1.70 -11.69 -13.24
N MET A 53 -2.15 -12.30 -14.35
CA MET A 53 -3.58 -12.39 -14.69
C MET A 53 -4.37 -13.23 -13.67
N ALA A 54 -3.79 -14.31 -13.14
CA ALA A 54 -4.47 -15.15 -12.17
C ALA A 54 -4.64 -14.49 -10.80
N ILE A 55 -3.72 -13.60 -10.41
CA ILE A 55 -3.64 -13.06 -9.05
C ILE A 55 -4.17 -11.63 -8.96
N SER A 56 -3.93 -10.79 -9.97
CA SER A 56 -4.31 -9.37 -9.96
C SER A 56 -5.55 -9.12 -10.82
N PRO A 57 -6.70 -8.69 -10.24
CA PRO A 57 -7.89 -8.28 -10.98
C PRO A 57 -7.61 -7.20 -12.03
N LEU A 58 -6.78 -6.21 -11.69
CA LEU A 58 -6.38 -5.13 -12.59
C LEU A 58 -5.65 -5.67 -13.81
N ALA A 59 -4.65 -6.55 -13.60
CA ALA A 59 -3.91 -7.12 -14.71
C ALA A 59 -4.77 -8.08 -15.54
N ASN A 60 -5.67 -8.83 -14.90
CA ASN A 60 -6.61 -9.71 -15.58
C ASN A 60 -7.51 -8.93 -16.55
N GLU A 61 -8.14 -7.87 -16.08
CA GLU A 61 -8.98 -6.98 -16.90
C GLU A 61 -8.17 -6.38 -18.05
N TYR A 62 -6.97 -5.85 -17.76
CA TYR A 62 -6.09 -5.25 -18.77
C TYR A 62 -5.74 -6.23 -19.90
N PHE A 63 -5.28 -7.43 -19.56
CA PHE A 63 -4.87 -8.42 -20.56
C PHE A 63 -6.06 -9.13 -21.23
N ASN A 64 -7.25 -9.11 -20.66
CA ASN A 64 -8.46 -9.55 -21.36
C ASN A 64 -8.92 -8.52 -22.40
N ASN A 65 -8.70 -7.23 -22.14
CA ASN A 65 -8.99 -6.15 -23.09
C ASN A 65 -7.95 -6.06 -24.21
N ASP A 66 -6.68 -6.35 -23.92
CA ASP A 66 -5.60 -6.50 -24.92
C ASP A 66 -4.82 -7.82 -24.71
N PRO A 67 -5.33 -8.94 -25.27
CA PRO A 67 -4.68 -10.25 -25.13
C PRO A 67 -3.30 -10.35 -25.74
N ALA A 68 -2.93 -9.46 -26.67
CA ALA A 68 -1.61 -9.46 -27.30
C ALA A 68 -0.57 -8.64 -26.51
N ALA A 69 -1.00 -7.82 -25.56
CA ALA A 69 -0.10 -7.00 -24.75
C ALA A 69 0.94 -7.84 -24.01
N ILE A 70 2.19 -7.39 -24.09
CA ILE A 70 3.35 -7.93 -23.35
C ILE A 70 3.85 -6.94 -22.29
N GLU A 71 3.18 -5.80 -22.14
CA GLU A 71 3.54 -4.73 -21.22
C GLU A 71 2.34 -4.36 -20.37
N LEU A 72 2.55 -4.17 -19.07
CA LEU A 72 1.55 -3.60 -18.16
C LEU A 72 2.06 -2.25 -17.66
N HIS A 73 1.37 -1.17 -18.02
CA HIS A 73 1.75 0.20 -17.66
C HIS A 73 1.01 0.65 -16.40
N ILE A 74 1.78 0.90 -15.35
CA ILE A 74 1.30 1.32 -14.03
C ILE A 74 1.66 2.81 -13.81
N PRO A 75 0.71 3.69 -13.43
CA PRO A 75 1.01 5.09 -13.16
C PRO A 75 2.01 5.29 -12.02
N SER A 76 3.05 6.12 -12.20
CA SER A 76 4.10 6.33 -11.19
C SER A 76 3.68 7.22 -10.02
N ASP A 77 2.57 7.95 -10.15
CA ASP A 77 2.00 8.81 -9.12
C ASP A 77 1.30 8.01 -8.00
N LYS A 78 0.81 6.81 -8.33
CA LYS A 78 0.09 5.95 -7.39
C LYS A 78 0.97 4.91 -6.69
N PHE A 79 2.11 4.58 -7.28
CA PHE A 79 2.88 3.40 -6.87
C PHE A 79 4.37 3.69 -6.78
N HIS A 80 4.96 3.32 -5.64
CA HIS A 80 6.40 3.32 -5.50
C HIS A 80 7.00 2.04 -6.13
N TRP A 81 8.06 2.19 -6.91
CA TRP A 81 8.60 1.10 -7.73
C TRP A 81 9.10 -0.09 -6.92
N VAL A 82 9.60 0.15 -5.71
CA VAL A 82 10.08 -0.89 -4.79
C VAL A 82 8.95 -1.85 -4.43
N GLY A 83 7.75 -1.34 -4.13
CA GLY A 83 6.60 -2.17 -3.77
C GLY A 83 6.19 -3.10 -4.91
N VAL A 84 6.11 -2.59 -6.14
CA VAL A 84 5.77 -3.38 -7.33
C VAL A 84 6.83 -4.46 -7.59
N LEU A 85 8.12 -4.15 -7.43
CA LEU A 85 9.19 -5.12 -7.59
C LEU A 85 9.09 -6.27 -6.58
N VAL A 86 8.84 -5.97 -5.31
CA VAL A 86 8.64 -6.98 -4.26
C VAL A 86 7.44 -7.87 -4.58
N LEU A 87 6.34 -7.30 -5.07
CA LEU A 87 5.15 -8.05 -5.45
C LEU A 87 5.39 -8.96 -6.67
N ALA A 88 6.09 -8.47 -7.69
CA ALA A 88 6.46 -9.26 -8.87
C ALA A 88 7.37 -10.44 -8.49
N GLN A 89 8.34 -10.21 -7.60
CA GLN A 89 9.17 -11.27 -7.05
C GLN A 89 8.35 -12.27 -6.24
N TRP A 90 7.47 -11.80 -5.35
CA TRP A 90 6.62 -12.68 -4.55
C TRP A 90 5.71 -13.54 -5.44
N MET A 91 5.03 -12.96 -6.42
CA MET A 91 4.16 -13.67 -7.37
C MET A 91 4.91 -14.78 -8.11
N THR A 92 6.17 -14.54 -8.50
CA THR A 92 6.97 -15.57 -9.16
C THR A 92 7.44 -16.65 -8.20
N HIS A 93 7.87 -16.28 -6.99
CA HIS A 93 8.38 -17.24 -6.01
C HIS A 93 7.27 -18.10 -5.39
N VAL A 94 6.08 -17.55 -5.12
CA VAL A 94 4.96 -18.31 -4.56
C VAL A 94 4.51 -19.40 -5.54
N CYS A 95 4.65 -19.16 -6.84
CA CYS A 95 4.30 -20.14 -7.87
C CYS A 95 5.32 -21.28 -7.99
N LYS A 96 6.60 -21.02 -7.70
CA LYS A 96 7.72 -21.97 -7.84
C LYS A 96 8.11 -22.69 -6.55
N SER A 97 7.59 -22.23 -5.42
CA SER A 97 7.95 -22.79 -4.10
C SER A 97 7.12 -24.05 -3.79
N PRO A 98 7.71 -25.08 -3.14
CA PRO A 98 6.96 -26.27 -2.73
C PRO A 98 5.78 -25.94 -1.80
N ARG A 99 5.98 -24.97 -0.90
CA ARG A 99 4.96 -24.47 0.01
C ARG A 99 4.63 -23.01 -0.32
N PRO A 100 3.34 -22.65 -0.41
CA PRO A 100 2.95 -21.26 -0.62
C PRO A 100 3.24 -20.44 0.64
N PHE A 101 3.43 -19.13 0.47
CA PHE A 101 3.76 -18.21 1.56
C PHE A 101 3.16 -16.83 1.31
N SER A 102 2.90 -16.09 2.38
CA SER A 102 2.41 -14.70 2.33
C SER A 102 3.52 -13.72 2.00
N ILE A 103 3.15 -12.55 1.47
CA ILE A 103 4.10 -11.44 1.27
C ILE A 103 4.67 -11.07 2.63
N ARG A 104 6.00 -10.99 2.72
CA ARG A 104 6.69 -10.57 3.93
C ARG A 104 6.92 -9.07 3.85
N GLY A 105 6.68 -8.38 4.96
CA GLY A 105 7.16 -7.01 5.11
C GLY A 105 8.68 -6.96 5.23
N SER A 106 9.25 -5.77 5.07
CA SER A 106 10.67 -5.49 5.27
C SER A 106 10.94 -5.04 6.71
N HIS A 107 12.12 -4.49 6.99
CA HIS A 107 12.43 -3.82 8.27
C HIS A 107 12.27 -2.30 8.18
N ASN A 108 11.97 -1.76 7.00
CA ASN A 108 11.81 -0.34 6.73
C ASN A 108 10.30 -0.03 6.55
N PRO A 109 9.69 0.80 7.41
CA PRO A 109 8.27 1.12 7.31
C PRO A 109 7.88 1.77 5.99
N LEU A 110 8.73 2.63 5.41
CA LEU A 110 8.48 3.26 4.11
C LEU A 110 8.39 2.24 2.97
N GLU A 111 9.20 1.18 3.03
CA GLU A 111 9.13 0.07 2.09
C GLU A 111 7.86 -0.77 2.32
N ASP A 112 7.47 -1.03 3.56
CA ASP A 112 6.21 -1.70 3.87
C ASP A 112 4.99 -0.92 3.38
N ILE A 113 4.97 0.41 3.55
CA ILE A 113 3.93 1.29 3.00
C ILE A 113 3.93 1.21 1.47
N SER A 114 5.11 1.17 0.84
CA SER A 114 5.24 1.00 -0.61
C SER A 114 4.69 -0.34 -1.11
N ILE A 115 4.96 -1.44 -0.39
CA ILE A 115 4.43 -2.77 -0.72
C ILE A 115 2.90 -2.78 -0.52
N TYR A 116 2.42 -2.22 0.59
CA TYR A 116 1.00 -2.14 0.93
C TYR A 116 0.20 -1.40 -0.15
N THR A 117 0.63 -0.18 -0.49
CA THR A 117 -0.02 0.67 -1.51
C THR A 117 0.00 0.02 -2.90
N ALA A 118 1.14 -0.55 -3.31
CA ALA A 118 1.25 -1.30 -4.56
C ALA A 118 0.32 -2.50 -4.62
N ALA A 119 0.21 -3.25 -3.53
CA ALA A 119 -0.68 -4.41 -3.48
C ALA A 119 -2.14 -4.01 -3.53
N ARG A 120 -2.55 -2.96 -2.80
CA ARG A 120 -3.91 -2.43 -2.83
C ARG A 120 -4.32 -2.03 -4.24
N GLY A 121 -3.49 -1.26 -4.95
CA GLY A 121 -3.85 -0.85 -6.30
C GLY A 121 -3.76 -1.96 -7.36
N LEU A 122 -3.03 -3.05 -7.09
CA LEU A 122 -3.08 -4.28 -7.90
C LEU A 122 -4.24 -5.23 -7.53
N GLY A 123 -5.05 -4.89 -6.51
CA GLY A 123 -6.14 -5.73 -6.01
C GLY A 123 -5.67 -6.97 -5.24
N LEU A 124 -4.54 -6.88 -4.55
CA LEU A 124 -3.87 -7.98 -3.83
C LEU A 124 -4.14 -7.98 -2.32
N ASP A 125 -5.29 -7.46 -1.90
CA ASP A 125 -5.72 -7.30 -0.51
C ASP A 125 -5.53 -8.53 0.37
N LEU A 126 -5.86 -9.71 -0.19
CA LEU A 126 -5.82 -10.97 0.52
C LEU A 126 -4.40 -11.36 0.98
N TYR A 127 -3.38 -10.84 0.32
CA TYR A 127 -1.98 -11.24 0.52
C TYR A 127 -1.19 -10.30 1.44
N ILE A 128 -1.73 -9.12 1.74
CA ILE A 128 -1.04 -8.07 2.50
C ILE A 128 -1.51 -7.92 3.95
N HIS A 129 -2.37 -8.80 4.43
CA HIS A 129 -2.82 -8.75 5.83
C HIS A 129 -1.67 -8.68 6.86
N PRO A 130 -0.58 -9.48 6.76
CA PRO A 130 0.53 -9.37 7.71
C PRO A 130 1.25 -8.01 7.68
N ILE A 131 1.37 -7.40 6.49
CA ILE A 131 2.00 -6.09 6.32
C ILE A 131 1.10 -5.01 6.93
N PHE A 132 -0.20 -5.07 6.65
CA PHE A 132 -1.18 -4.15 7.24
C PHE A 132 -1.14 -4.20 8.77
N THR A 133 -1.20 -5.40 9.38
CA THR A 133 -1.16 -5.53 10.85
C THR A 133 0.10 -4.92 11.42
N LYS A 134 1.26 -5.17 10.79
CA LYS A 134 2.54 -4.58 11.20
C LYS A 134 2.52 -3.05 11.11
N LEU A 135 2.03 -2.49 10.00
CA LEU A 135 1.93 -1.04 9.81
C LEU A 135 0.92 -0.41 10.78
N GLU A 136 -0.20 -1.08 11.03
CA GLU A 136 -1.21 -0.65 11.98
C GLU A 136 -0.64 -0.59 13.41
N GLU A 137 0.12 -1.61 13.82
CA GLU A 137 0.84 -1.62 15.09
C GLU A 137 1.92 -0.53 15.14
N PHE A 138 2.65 -0.33 14.06
CA PHE A 138 3.66 0.72 13.95
C PHE A 138 3.04 2.12 14.14
N VAL A 139 1.94 2.41 13.43
CA VAL A 139 1.22 3.69 13.53
C VAL A 139 0.55 3.89 14.89
N LYS A 140 0.04 2.83 15.52
CA LYS A 140 -0.58 2.94 16.86
C LYS A 140 0.44 3.01 17.99
N GLY A 141 1.60 2.38 17.81
CA GLY A 141 2.70 2.34 18.76
C GLY A 141 3.53 3.62 18.83
N THR A 142 3.17 4.65 18.05
CA THR A 142 3.89 5.93 17.97
C THR A 142 3.86 6.76 19.26
N GLU A 143 3.33 6.23 20.37
CA GLU A 143 3.55 6.78 21.72
C GLU A 143 5.06 6.92 22.06
N HIS A 144 5.95 6.29 21.27
CA HIS A 144 7.41 6.39 21.39
C HIS A 144 8.14 7.03 20.18
N GLY A 145 7.41 7.54 19.18
CA GLY A 145 7.99 8.20 18.01
C GLY A 145 6.98 8.32 16.88
N LEU A 146 6.79 9.53 16.34
CA LEU A 146 5.92 9.79 15.20
C LEU A 146 6.48 9.19 13.91
N LEU A 147 5.60 8.98 12.92
CA LEU A 147 6.05 8.67 11.57
C LEU A 147 6.89 9.82 11.04
N HIS A 148 7.92 9.49 10.28
CA HIS A 148 8.62 10.48 9.48
C HIS A 148 7.68 11.07 8.42
N TYR A 149 7.88 12.34 8.06
CA TYR A 149 7.04 13.00 7.04
C TYR A 149 7.04 12.28 5.70
N GLU A 150 8.11 11.57 5.34
CA GLU A 150 8.17 10.74 4.13
C GLU A 150 7.20 9.54 4.20
N GLU A 151 7.07 8.92 5.37
CA GLU A 151 6.13 7.83 5.61
C GLU A 151 4.69 8.35 5.64
N LEU A 152 4.48 9.53 6.23
CA LEU A 152 3.19 10.20 6.25
C LEU A 152 2.74 10.63 4.85
N ASP A 153 3.65 11.19 4.03
CA ASP A 153 3.42 11.50 2.61
C ASP A 153 3.01 10.24 1.82
N ALA A 154 3.70 9.12 2.06
CA ALA A 154 3.39 7.85 1.41
C ALA A 154 1.99 7.34 1.79
N ILE A 155 1.59 7.43 3.07
CA ILE A 155 0.24 7.08 3.52
C ILE A 155 -0.80 8.06 2.98
N CYS A 156 -0.47 9.34 2.85
CA CYS A 156 -1.36 10.36 2.30
C CYS A 156 -1.71 10.13 0.83
N LYS A 157 -1.02 9.23 0.12
CA LYS A 157 -1.35 8.79 -1.25
C LYS A 157 -2.40 7.68 -1.29
N CYS A 158 -2.66 6.97 -0.19
CA CYS A 158 -3.74 5.98 -0.09
C CYS A 158 -5.11 6.63 -0.28
N ASP A 159 -6.13 5.83 -0.62
CA ASP A 159 -7.50 6.34 -0.66
C ASP A 159 -8.02 6.72 0.74
N SER A 160 -9.00 7.63 0.80
CA SER A 160 -9.51 8.13 2.09
C SER A 160 -10.26 7.08 2.91
N ASP A 161 -10.77 6.03 2.26
CA ASP A 161 -11.39 4.87 2.90
C ASP A 161 -10.38 3.75 3.20
N ASP A 162 -9.11 3.93 2.86
CA ASP A 162 -8.06 2.97 3.15
C ASP A 162 -7.84 2.83 4.66
N ARG A 163 -7.72 1.59 5.14
CA ARG A 163 -7.62 1.31 6.58
C ARG A 163 -6.38 1.91 7.21
N LEU A 164 -5.26 1.95 6.48
CA LEU A 164 -4.02 2.53 6.99
C LEU A 164 -4.17 4.05 7.07
N PHE A 165 -4.70 4.69 6.03
CA PHE A 165 -4.99 6.13 6.02
C PHE A 165 -5.90 6.54 7.20
N MET A 166 -6.99 5.81 7.40
CA MET A 166 -7.95 6.08 8.49
C MET A 166 -7.33 5.87 9.88
N THR A 167 -6.48 4.85 10.04
CA THR A 167 -5.76 4.61 11.29
C THR A 167 -4.80 5.75 11.60
N THR A 168 -3.98 6.15 10.61
CA THR A 168 -3.02 7.25 10.76
C THR A 168 -3.72 8.56 11.08
N THR A 169 -4.79 8.89 10.35
CA THR A 169 -5.60 10.08 10.62
C THR A 169 -6.14 10.05 12.06
N SER A 170 -6.63 8.90 12.52
CA SER A 170 -7.16 8.77 13.88
C SER A 170 -6.11 8.98 14.97
N VAL A 171 -4.88 8.48 14.76
CA VAL A 171 -3.76 8.67 15.68
C VAL A 171 -3.31 10.13 15.69
N TYR A 172 -3.05 10.72 14.52
CA TYR A 172 -2.57 12.10 14.42
C TYR A 172 -3.61 13.13 14.88
N ALA A 173 -4.90 12.88 14.69
CA ALA A 173 -5.95 13.76 15.21
C ALA A 173 -5.97 13.77 16.75
N ARG A 174 -5.69 12.63 17.40
CA ARG A 174 -5.55 12.59 18.87
C ARG A 174 -4.30 13.32 19.32
N LEU A 175 -3.17 13.10 18.66
CA LEU A 175 -1.91 13.79 18.98
C LEU A 175 -2.08 15.32 18.83
N ARG A 176 -2.69 15.79 17.74
CA ARG A 176 -3.01 17.21 17.53
C ARG A 176 -3.94 17.75 18.62
N TYR A 177 -5.01 17.03 18.93
CA TYR A 177 -5.99 17.43 19.96
C TYR A 177 -5.37 17.57 21.36
N TYR A 178 -4.36 16.76 21.69
CA TYR A 178 -3.66 16.82 22.97
C TYR A 178 -2.36 17.64 22.92
N GLU A 179 -2.10 18.37 21.83
CA GLU A 179 -0.87 19.17 21.64
C GLU A 179 0.42 18.34 21.80
N GLN A 180 0.39 17.07 21.35
CA GLN A 180 1.49 16.11 21.46
C GLN A 180 2.31 15.97 20.17
N ILE A 181 2.10 16.86 19.20
CA ILE A 181 2.95 16.95 18.01
C ILE A 181 4.20 17.76 18.40
N PRO A 182 5.41 17.20 18.29
CA PRO A 182 6.63 17.83 18.79
C PRO A 182 7.06 19.05 17.96
N ASP A 183 6.64 19.10 16.70
CA ASP A 183 7.05 20.05 15.66
C ASP A 183 5.82 20.66 14.95
N PRO A 184 4.97 21.41 15.68
CA PRO A 184 3.68 21.86 15.16
C PRO A 184 3.79 22.74 13.90
N GLU A 185 4.83 23.57 13.79
CA GLU A 185 5.04 24.43 12.60
C GLU A 185 5.37 23.60 11.35
N GLU A 186 6.25 22.59 11.47
CA GLU A 186 6.56 21.68 10.35
C GLU A 186 5.35 20.82 9.98
N PHE A 187 4.56 20.43 10.98
CA PHE A 187 3.34 19.67 10.75
C PHE A 187 2.27 20.49 10.03
N ASP A 188 2.08 21.76 10.38
CA ASP A 188 1.16 22.67 9.66
C ASP A 188 1.61 22.90 8.21
N ASP A 189 2.93 23.06 7.99
CA ASP A 189 3.52 23.13 6.66
C ASP A 189 3.27 21.84 5.86
N PHE A 190 3.32 20.68 6.51
CA PHE A 190 2.95 19.41 5.90
C PHE A 190 1.45 19.37 5.56
N LEU A 191 0.56 19.76 6.49
CA LEU A 191 -0.89 19.78 6.25
C LEU A 191 -1.28 20.68 5.08
N SER A 192 -0.62 21.82 4.91
CA SER A 192 -0.84 22.73 3.77
C SER A 192 -0.62 22.06 2.40
N LYS A 193 0.24 21.04 2.35
CA LYS A 193 0.55 20.24 1.15
C LYS A 193 -0.40 19.04 1.00
N HIS A 194 -1.09 18.65 2.07
CA HIS A 194 -1.97 17.48 2.14
C HIS A 194 -3.39 17.84 2.63
N PRO A 195 -4.14 18.69 1.89
CA PRO A 195 -5.46 19.18 2.33
C PRO A 195 -6.51 18.08 2.54
N ARG A 196 -6.32 16.91 1.92
CA ARG A 196 -7.19 15.74 2.15
C ARG A 196 -6.95 15.12 3.53
N PHE A 197 -5.70 15.08 3.98
CA PHE A 197 -5.32 14.57 5.28
C PHE A 197 -5.76 15.55 6.38
N GLU A 198 -5.50 16.85 6.20
CA GLU A 198 -5.98 17.92 7.10
C GLU A 198 -7.49 17.81 7.36
N LYS A 199 -8.31 17.75 6.31
CA LYS A 199 -9.78 17.60 6.45
C LYS A 199 -10.18 16.33 7.21
N ALA A 200 -9.44 15.25 7.02
CA ALA A 200 -9.69 14.00 7.71
C ALA A 200 -9.34 14.12 9.21
N LEU A 201 -8.26 14.81 9.56
CA LEU A 201 -7.89 15.12 10.93
C LEU A 201 -8.96 15.98 11.62
N ASP A 202 -9.39 17.06 10.97
CA ASP A 202 -10.42 17.96 11.51
C ASP A 202 -11.74 17.23 11.78
N TRP A 203 -12.12 16.31 10.89
CA TRP A 203 -13.30 15.47 11.07
C TRP A 203 -13.17 14.54 12.29
N VAL A 204 -12.02 13.87 12.45
CA VAL A 204 -11.79 13.02 13.64
C VAL A 204 -11.77 13.86 14.91
N GLN A 205 -11.09 15.01 14.89
CA GLN A 205 -10.98 15.92 16.03
C GLN A 205 -12.35 16.45 16.48
N THR A 206 -13.18 16.90 15.53
CA THR A 206 -14.57 17.31 15.80
C THR A 206 -15.36 16.21 16.52
N ASN A 207 -15.12 14.94 16.16
CA ASN A 207 -15.77 13.81 16.82
C ASN A 207 -15.17 13.49 18.21
N LEU A 208 -13.88 13.72 18.42
CA LEU A 208 -13.24 13.61 19.74
C LEU A 208 -13.78 14.66 20.71
N GLU A 209 -13.94 15.91 20.27
CA GLU A 209 -14.53 17.02 21.04
C GLU A 209 -15.96 16.68 21.50
N LYS A 210 -16.81 16.21 20.56
CA LYS A 210 -18.18 15.78 20.87
C LYS A 210 -18.23 14.64 21.89
N ARG A 211 -17.29 13.68 21.82
CA ARG A 211 -17.24 12.51 22.72
C ARG A 211 -16.73 12.83 24.11
N ASN A 212 -15.74 13.72 24.21
CA ASN A 212 -15.09 14.04 25.49
C ASN A 212 -15.89 15.04 26.34
N GLY A 213 -17.01 15.58 25.83
CA GLY A 213 -17.97 16.36 26.61
C GLY A 213 -17.36 17.58 27.32
N LYS A 214 -16.28 18.15 26.79
CA LYS A 214 -15.52 19.23 27.42
C LYS A 214 -15.33 20.43 26.50
N PRO A 215 -15.18 21.62 27.10
CA PRO A 215 -16.00 22.78 26.80
C PRO A 215 -15.24 23.75 25.89
N THR A 216 -15.97 24.56 25.13
CA THR A 216 -15.45 25.81 24.56
C THR A 216 -14.66 26.57 25.63
N ALA A 217 -13.34 26.70 25.39
CA ALA A 217 -12.36 27.59 26.00
C ALA A 217 -12.54 27.91 27.50
N SER A 218 -11.73 27.29 28.36
CA SER A 218 -11.19 28.00 29.51
C SER A 218 -9.95 27.31 30.04
N ILE A 219 -8.92 28.13 30.31
CA ILE A 219 -7.72 27.85 31.09
C ILE A 219 -6.56 27.16 30.34
N CYS A 220 -5.97 27.87 29.37
CA CYS A 220 -4.51 28.04 29.43
C CYS A 220 -4.27 29.16 30.43
N HIS A 221 -4.11 28.77 31.69
CA HIS A 221 -3.64 29.65 32.75
C HIS A 221 -2.26 30.13 32.35
N GLU A 222 -2.07 31.44 32.42
CA GLU A 222 -0.80 32.13 32.40
C GLU A 222 0.27 31.33 33.17
N LEU A 223 1.29 30.88 32.46
CA LEU A 223 2.63 30.72 33.04
C LEU A 223 3.41 31.98 32.70
N GLY A 224 3.01 33.06 33.38
CA GLY A 224 3.88 34.16 33.74
C GLY A 224 4.14 34.09 35.24
N GLY A 225 5.40 34.09 35.63
CA GLY A 225 5.91 34.16 37.01
C GLY A 225 7.05 33.15 37.22
N ASP A 226 8.31 33.53 37.40
CA ASP A 226 9.02 34.83 37.46
C ASP A 226 10.40 34.65 36.83
#